data_AF-A0A3M1LBT4-F1
#
_entry.id   AF-A0A3M1LBT4-F1
#
_cell.length_a   1.000
_cell.length_b   1.000
_cell.length_c   1.000
_cell.angle_alpha   90.00
_cell.angle_beta   90.00
_cell.angle_gamma   90.00
#
_symmetry.space_group_name_H-M   'P 1'
#
loop_
_entity.id
_entity.type
_entity.pdbx_description
1 polymer ?
#
loop_
_entity_poly.entity_id
_entity_poly.type
_entity_poly.pdbx_seq_one_letter_code
_entity_poly.pdbx_strand_id
1 'polypeptide(L)'
;LDKEIVYQAALRVTHNRARYLKKLIRNYPTNFVFAVFTSPDRLMHVAWREPLLPAYWRELDQVLGDLFAFLETEGFTHIFIASDHGFCDREHEAARPHLDHCGIPGPNHQGVHSMQGVFVAAGDGIRQNHRLQGEARILDVAPTILRVFGLDAPDDMDGHVLNEIFTAVPERIGTVGPVGTPEEEAQDEGEERAYTPEEEAEIREKLRSLGYLG
;
A
#
# COMPACT_ATOMS: atom_id res chain seq x y z
N LEU A 1 -22.55 13.40 -7.16
CA LEU A 1 -21.76 13.26 -5.93
C LEU A 1 -21.13 14.62 -5.63
N ASP A 2 -21.28 15.12 -4.41
CA ASP A 2 -20.66 16.38 -4.01
C ASP A 2 -19.17 16.15 -3.70
N LYS A 3 -18.30 16.73 -4.54
CA LYS A 3 -16.84 16.55 -4.46
C LYS A 3 -16.25 17.21 -3.22
N GLU A 4 -16.85 18.31 -2.75
CA GLU A 4 -16.37 19.02 -1.56
C GLU A 4 -16.60 18.16 -0.31
N ILE A 5 -17.75 17.51 -0.22
CA ILE A 5 -18.04 16.57 0.88
C ILE A 5 -17.02 15.41 0.87
N VAL A 6 -16.70 14.84 -0.29
CA VAL A 6 -15.71 13.76 -0.40
C VAL A 6 -14.30 14.26 -0.03
N TYR A 7 -13.92 15.46 -0.47
CA TYR A 7 -12.64 16.08 -0.12
C TYR A 7 -12.50 16.28 1.39
N GLN A 8 -13.51 16.85 2.06
CA GLN A 8 -13.51 17.04 3.51
C GLN A 8 -13.46 15.69 4.26
N ALA A 9 -14.17 14.67 3.77
CA ALA A 9 -14.08 13.33 4.32
C ALA A 9 -12.68 12.71 4.15
N ALA A 10 -12.06 12.88 2.97
CA ALA A 10 -10.71 12.41 2.67
C ALA A 10 -9.68 13.04 3.64
N LEU A 11 -9.73 14.36 3.84
CA LEU A 11 -8.89 15.07 4.81
C LEU A 11 -9.07 14.51 6.23
N ARG A 12 -10.32 14.41 6.69
CA ARG A 12 -10.63 13.89 8.03
C ARG A 12 -10.08 12.48 8.25
N VAL A 13 -10.23 11.60 7.27
CA VAL A 13 -9.71 10.23 7.34
C VAL A 13 -8.17 10.21 7.35
N THR A 14 -7.53 11.03 6.53
CA THR A 14 -6.05 11.15 6.46
C THR A 14 -5.46 11.60 7.79
N HIS A 15 -5.96 12.70 8.37
CA HIS A 15 -5.50 13.17 9.68
C HIS A 15 -5.79 12.16 10.80
N ASN A 16 -6.96 11.52 10.79
CA ASN A 16 -7.28 10.51 11.79
C ASN A 16 -6.35 9.30 11.68
N ARG A 17 -6.03 8.83 10.47
CA ARG A 17 -5.11 7.71 10.25
C ARG A 17 -3.75 8.01 10.88
N ALA A 18 -3.16 9.17 10.56
CA ALA A 18 -1.89 9.58 11.15
C ALA A 18 -1.97 9.73 12.67
N ARG A 19 -3.00 10.40 13.19
CA ARG A 19 -3.20 10.60 14.63
C ARG A 19 -3.33 9.29 15.40
N TYR A 20 -4.09 8.34 14.89
CA TYR A 20 -4.28 7.04 15.56
C TYR A 20 -3.04 6.17 15.42
N LEU A 21 -2.32 6.22 14.31
CA LEU A 21 -1.04 5.53 14.15
C LEU A 21 -0.03 5.98 15.21
N LYS A 22 0.14 7.30 15.39
CA LYS A 22 1.01 7.86 16.44
C LYS A 22 0.62 7.38 17.84
N LYS A 23 -0.69 7.27 18.12
CA LYS A 23 -1.18 6.74 19.39
C LYS A 23 -0.89 5.24 19.55
N LEU A 24 -1.05 4.44 18.50
CA LEU A 24 -0.76 3.01 18.56
C LEU A 24 0.73 2.78 18.83
N ILE A 25 1.62 3.46 18.12
CA ILE A 25 3.07 3.34 18.29
C ILE A 25 3.50 3.61 19.74
N ARG A 26 2.98 4.68 20.36
CA ARG A 26 3.31 5.01 21.75
C ARG A 26 2.79 4.02 22.78
N ASN A 27 1.63 3.43 22.52
CA ASN A 27 1.00 2.50 23.46
C ASN A 27 1.49 1.06 23.27
N TYR A 28 2.01 0.73 22.09
CA TYR A 28 2.45 -0.59 21.69
C TYR A 28 3.82 -0.48 21.00
N PRO A 29 4.92 -0.50 21.78
CA PRO A 29 6.26 -0.49 21.23
C PRO A 29 6.45 -1.62 20.22
N THR A 30 6.90 -1.28 19.03
CA THR A 30 7.08 -2.22 17.92
C THR A 30 8.31 -1.81 17.11
N ASN A 31 8.94 -2.79 16.45
CA ASN A 31 10.03 -2.59 15.51
C ASN A 31 9.55 -2.47 14.05
N PHE A 32 8.26 -2.74 13.80
CA PHE A 32 7.65 -2.65 12.48
C PHE A 32 6.25 -2.04 12.58
N VAL A 33 5.97 -1.10 11.68
CA VAL A 33 4.66 -0.43 11.56
C VAL A 33 4.27 -0.39 10.10
N PHE A 34 3.01 -0.72 9.85
CA PHE A 34 2.39 -0.63 8.53
C PHE A 34 1.08 0.16 8.62
N ALA A 35 0.87 1.08 7.67
CA ALA A 35 -0.35 1.87 7.61
C ALA A 35 -0.74 2.17 6.16
N VAL A 36 -2.04 2.11 5.88
CA VAL A 36 -2.61 2.38 4.55
C VAL A 36 -3.42 3.66 4.57
N PHE A 37 -3.11 4.57 3.64
CA PHE A 37 -3.87 5.79 3.38
C PHE A 37 -4.74 5.58 2.14
N THR A 38 -6.02 5.29 2.34
CA THR A 38 -6.99 4.99 1.27
C THR A 38 -7.70 6.22 0.71
N SER A 39 -7.59 7.36 1.40
CA SER A 39 -8.23 8.61 0.99
C SER A 39 -7.82 9.14 -0.38
N PRO A 40 -6.53 9.04 -0.82
CA PRO A 40 -6.12 9.49 -2.14
C PRO A 40 -6.88 8.77 -3.26
N ASP A 41 -7.01 7.45 -3.17
CA ASP A 41 -7.75 6.61 -4.12
C ASP A 41 -9.20 7.07 -4.32
N ARG A 42 -9.94 7.15 -3.22
CA ARG A 42 -11.36 7.56 -3.23
C ARG A 42 -11.55 8.95 -3.82
N LEU A 43 -10.63 9.87 -3.50
CA LEU A 43 -10.69 11.24 -4.03
C LEU A 43 -10.34 11.27 -5.51
N MET A 44 -9.30 10.53 -5.93
CA MET A 44 -8.89 10.45 -7.33
C MET A 44 -9.97 9.84 -8.21
N HIS A 45 -10.76 8.88 -7.74
CA HIS A 45 -11.93 8.42 -8.48
C HIS A 45 -12.94 9.53 -8.79
N VAL A 46 -13.16 10.49 -7.90
CA VAL A 46 -14.26 11.47 -8.03
C VAL A 46 -13.82 12.88 -8.42
N ALA A 47 -12.54 13.19 -8.29
CA ALA A 47 -11.96 14.51 -8.47
C ALA A 47 -10.63 14.46 -9.27
N TRP A 48 -10.48 13.47 -10.15
CA TRP A 48 -9.33 13.38 -11.05
C TRP A 48 -9.19 14.65 -11.90
N ARG A 49 -7.98 15.22 -11.95
CA ARG A 49 -7.66 16.51 -12.60
C ARG A 49 -8.45 17.73 -12.11
N GLU A 50 -9.14 17.64 -10.98
CA GLU A 50 -9.80 18.79 -10.35
C GLU A 50 -8.81 19.56 -9.45
N PRO A 51 -8.99 20.89 -9.27
CA PRO A 51 -8.12 21.72 -8.41
C PRO A 51 -8.04 21.27 -6.94
N LEU A 52 -9.06 20.57 -6.44
CA LEU A 52 -9.10 20.00 -5.09
C LEU A 52 -8.03 18.91 -4.89
N LEU A 53 -7.69 18.16 -5.94
CA LEU A 53 -6.75 17.04 -5.83
C LEU A 53 -5.32 17.51 -5.52
N PRO A 54 -4.73 18.51 -6.21
CA PRO A 54 -3.46 19.09 -5.80
C PRO A 54 -3.46 19.70 -4.39
N ALA A 55 -4.59 20.25 -3.93
CA ALA A 55 -4.70 20.73 -2.54
C ALA A 55 -4.61 19.57 -1.55
N TYR A 56 -5.35 18.49 -1.81
CA TYR A 56 -5.30 17.26 -1.01
C TYR A 56 -3.89 16.65 -0.97
N TRP A 57 -3.18 16.61 -2.10
CA TRP A 57 -1.82 16.08 -2.14
C TRP A 57 -0.85 16.86 -1.24
N ARG A 58 -0.97 18.20 -1.18
CA ARG A 58 -0.16 19.01 -0.26
C ARG A 58 -0.49 18.71 1.21
N GLU A 59 -1.78 18.54 1.52
CA GLU A 59 -2.19 18.16 2.87
C GLU A 59 -1.68 16.76 3.27
N LEU A 60 -1.76 15.79 2.35
CA LEU A 60 -1.21 14.46 2.58
C LEU A 60 0.30 14.50 2.78
N ASP A 61 1.04 15.24 1.94
CA ASP A 61 2.49 15.41 2.04
C ASP A 61 2.88 16.01 3.41
N GLN A 62 2.19 17.05 3.87
CA GLN A 62 2.41 17.62 5.21
C GLN A 62 2.14 16.60 6.31
N VAL A 63 1.04 15.83 6.22
CA VAL A 63 0.70 14.78 7.20
C VAL A 63 1.75 13.68 7.23
N LEU A 64 2.29 13.28 6.08
CA LEU A 64 3.36 12.29 5.98
C LEU A 64 4.67 12.84 6.56
N GLY A 65 5.03 14.10 6.27
CA GLY A 65 6.19 14.77 6.85
C GLY A 65 6.11 14.82 8.39
N ASP A 66 4.97 15.22 8.93
CA ASP A 66 4.72 15.24 10.38
C ASP A 66 4.77 13.83 10.99
N LEU A 67 4.38 12.79 10.23
CA LEU A 67 4.46 11.40 10.66
C LEU A 67 5.90 10.91 10.65
N PHE A 68 6.69 11.22 9.63
CA PHE A 68 8.09 10.81 9.53
C PHE A 68 8.94 11.45 10.64
N ALA A 69 8.76 12.75 10.89
CA ALA A 69 9.42 13.41 12.01
C ALA A 69 9.07 12.74 13.36
N PHE A 70 7.82 12.33 13.53
CA PHE A 70 7.41 11.58 14.72
C PHE A 70 8.06 10.20 14.79
N LEU A 71 8.08 9.44 13.68
CA LEU A 71 8.69 8.11 13.62
C LEU A 71 10.18 8.16 13.98
N GLU A 72 10.89 9.18 13.50
CA GLU A 72 12.30 9.41 13.87
C GLU A 72 12.46 9.62 15.38
N THR A 73 11.59 10.40 16.03
CA THR A 73 11.62 10.58 17.50
C THR A 73 11.32 9.30 18.28
N GLU A 74 10.60 8.35 17.68
CA GLU A 74 10.29 7.05 18.29
C GLU A 74 11.31 5.96 17.87
N GLY A 75 12.40 6.34 17.18
CA GLY A 75 13.54 5.47 16.88
C GLY A 75 13.44 4.65 15.59
N PHE A 76 12.47 4.94 14.71
CA PHE A 76 12.39 4.28 13.40
C PHE A 76 13.44 4.87 12.44
N THR A 77 14.24 3.99 11.84
CA THR A 77 15.37 4.38 10.96
C THR A 77 15.09 4.19 9.47
N HIS A 78 14.02 3.45 9.12
CA HIS A 78 13.68 3.12 7.74
C HIS A 78 12.23 3.45 7.43
N ILE A 79 12.00 4.06 6.27
CA ILE A 79 10.69 4.43 5.74
C ILE A 79 10.55 3.84 4.34
N PHE A 80 9.44 3.16 4.11
CA PHE A 80 9.02 2.67 2.81
C PHE A 80 7.64 3.26 2.48
N ILE A 81 7.51 3.84 1.29
CA ILE A 81 6.24 4.30 0.73
C ILE A 81 6.00 3.49 -0.54
N ALA A 82 4.87 2.81 -0.60
CA ALA A 82 4.46 2.08 -1.79
C ALA A 82 2.99 2.34 -2.09
N SER A 83 2.61 2.21 -3.35
CA SER A 83 1.22 2.16 -3.80
C SER A 83 1.01 0.87 -4.57
N ASP A 84 -0.12 0.21 -4.33
CA ASP A 84 -0.56 -0.98 -5.07
C ASP A 84 -0.87 -0.66 -6.54
N HIS A 85 -1.34 0.56 -6.81
CA HIS A 85 -1.56 1.08 -8.16
C HIS A 85 -1.42 2.60 -8.24
N GLY A 86 -1.46 3.14 -9.46
CA GLY A 86 -1.60 4.56 -9.75
C GLY A 86 -2.97 4.91 -10.34
N PHE A 87 -3.04 6.03 -11.03
CA PHE A 87 -4.24 6.53 -11.70
C PHE A 87 -3.94 7.09 -13.09
N CYS A 88 -4.89 6.95 -14.02
CA CYS A 88 -4.87 7.49 -15.36
C CYS A 88 -6.24 8.07 -15.76
N ASP A 89 -6.27 8.82 -16.88
CA ASP A 89 -7.53 9.37 -17.39
C ASP A 89 -8.46 8.25 -17.85
N ARG A 90 -9.76 8.44 -17.59
CA ARG A 90 -10.82 7.52 -17.99
C ARG A 90 -10.90 7.25 -19.51
N GLU A 91 -10.43 8.16 -20.36
CA GLU A 91 -10.57 8.09 -21.83
C GLU A 91 -9.38 7.42 -22.56
N HIS A 92 -8.43 6.81 -21.84
CA HIS A 92 -7.16 6.36 -22.40
C HIS A 92 -7.20 5.03 -23.22
N GLU A 93 -8.05 4.93 -24.25
CA GLU A 93 -7.87 3.89 -25.29
C GLU A 93 -7.02 4.36 -26.48
N ALA A 94 -6.83 5.67 -26.71
CA ALA A 94 -6.38 6.14 -28.03
C ALA A 94 -4.96 6.74 -28.16
N ALA A 95 -4.15 6.93 -27.09
CA ALA A 95 -3.02 7.88 -27.20
C ALA A 95 -1.60 7.45 -26.77
N ARG A 96 -1.35 6.36 -26.02
CA ARG A 96 0.03 6.06 -25.55
C ARG A 96 0.30 4.56 -25.35
N PRO A 97 1.02 3.88 -26.26
CA PRO A 97 1.35 2.44 -26.18
C PRO A 97 2.44 2.10 -25.14
N HIS A 98 2.59 2.90 -24.08
CA HIS A 98 3.54 2.69 -22.98
C HIS A 98 2.84 2.73 -21.60
N LEU A 99 1.49 2.70 -21.59
CA LEU A 99 0.63 2.75 -20.41
C LEU A 99 -0.41 1.62 -20.48
N ASP A 100 0.03 0.40 -20.77
CA ASP A 100 -0.83 -0.67 -21.30
C ASP A 100 -1.99 -1.16 -20.41
N HIS A 101 -2.19 -0.68 -19.17
CA HIS A 101 -3.27 -1.24 -18.33
C HIS A 101 -3.88 -0.17 -17.40
N CYS A 102 -4.77 0.64 -17.96
CA CYS A 102 -5.77 1.38 -17.19
C CYS A 102 -6.91 0.42 -16.79
N GLY A 103 -7.37 0.50 -15.54
CA GLY A 103 -8.47 -0.31 -15.02
C GLY A 103 -9.83 0.07 -15.59
N ILE A 104 -10.82 -0.78 -15.36
CA ILE A 104 -12.20 -0.56 -15.84
C ILE A 104 -12.85 0.57 -15.01
N PRO A 105 -13.37 1.64 -15.64
CA PRO A 105 -14.03 2.72 -14.92
C PRO A 105 -15.35 2.26 -14.28
N GLY A 106 -15.54 2.62 -13.01
CA GLY A 106 -16.83 2.54 -12.33
C GLY A 106 -17.76 3.72 -12.67
N PRO A 107 -19.07 3.61 -12.33
CA PRO A 107 -20.01 4.70 -12.50
C PRO A 107 -19.57 5.92 -11.67
N ASN A 108 -19.51 7.09 -12.33
CA ASN A 108 -19.03 8.36 -11.76
C ASN A 108 -17.52 8.49 -11.54
N HIS A 109 -16.70 7.52 -11.98
CA HIS A 109 -15.24 7.69 -11.97
C HIS A 109 -14.80 8.73 -13.00
N GLN A 110 -13.93 9.65 -12.59
CA GLN A 110 -13.17 10.57 -13.43
C GLN A 110 -11.72 10.09 -13.62
N GLY A 111 -11.15 9.44 -12.59
CA GLY A 111 -9.87 8.76 -12.66
C GLY A 111 -10.07 7.24 -12.54
N VAL A 112 -9.27 6.49 -13.30
CA VAL A 112 -9.25 5.02 -13.26
C VAL A 112 -7.88 4.53 -12.81
N HIS A 113 -7.82 3.32 -12.26
CA HIS A 113 -6.54 2.76 -11.80
C HIS A 113 -5.56 2.60 -12.96
N SER A 114 -4.27 2.73 -12.68
CA SER A 114 -3.19 2.36 -13.58
C SER A 114 -2.28 1.38 -12.85
N MET A 115 -1.70 0.41 -13.53
CA MET A 115 -0.76 -0.53 -12.90
C MET A 115 0.54 0.15 -12.40
N GLN A 116 0.82 1.39 -12.79
CA GLN A 116 2.02 2.12 -12.37
C GLN A 116 1.80 2.83 -11.03
N GLY A 117 2.26 2.20 -9.94
CA GLY A 117 2.26 2.79 -8.60
C GLY A 117 3.47 3.69 -8.31
N VAL A 118 3.68 3.94 -7.01
CA VAL A 118 4.84 4.66 -6.47
C VAL A 118 5.61 3.72 -5.57
N PHE A 119 6.94 3.82 -5.57
CA PHE A 119 7.82 3.18 -4.59
C PHE A 119 8.92 4.17 -4.18
N VAL A 120 9.10 4.36 -2.88
CA VAL A 120 10.16 5.17 -2.27
C VAL A 120 10.67 4.42 -1.04
N ALA A 121 11.99 4.37 -0.87
CA ALA A 121 12.63 3.84 0.33
C ALA A 121 13.70 4.84 0.81
N ALA A 122 13.78 5.03 2.12
CA ALA A 122 14.77 5.87 2.77
C ALA A 122 15.15 5.29 4.13
N GLY A 123 16.41 5.47 4.54
CA GLY A 123 16.90 5.00 5.82
C GLY A 123 18.36 4.56 5.77
N ASP A 124 18.86 4.05 6.89
CA ASP A 124 20.24 3.61 7.01
C ASP A 124 20.57 2.49 6.01
N GLY A 125 21.68 2.63 5.30
CA GLY A 125 22.10 1.67 4.27
C GLY A 125 21.29 1.72 2.96
N ILE A 126 20.28 2.60 2.84
CA ILE A 126 19.59 2.88 1.57
C ILE A 126 20.34 3.97 0.80
N ARG A 127 20.49 3.80 -0.52
CA ARG A 127 21.16 4.75 -1.40
C ARG A 127 20.38 6.08 -1.45
N GLN A 128 21.09 7.18 -1.26
CA GLN A 128 20.56 8.52 -1.45
C GLN A 128 20.63 8.94 -2.92
N ASN A 129 19.69 9.79 -3.36
CA ASN A 129 19.61 10.33 -4.72
C ASN A 129 19.67 9.24 -5.81
N HIS A 130 19.13 8.07 -5.52
CA HIS A 130 19.15 6.92 -6.41
C HIS A 130 17.78 6.72 -7.04
N ARG A 131 17.75 6.58 -8.37
CA ARG A 131 16.57 6.18 -9.13
C ARG A 131 16.76 4.76 -9.62
N LEU A 132 15.81 3.89 -9.30
CA LEU A 132 15.78 2.53 -9.81
C LEU A 132 15.78 2.55 -11.34
N GLN A 133 16.65 1.72 -11.91
CA GLN A 133 16.80 1.61 -13.37
C GLN A 133 15.87 0.54 -13.95
N GLY A 134 15.42 -0.41 -13.11
CA GLY A 134 14.47 -1.46 -13.46
C GLY A 134 13.05 -1.22 -12.93
N GLU A 135 12.16 -2.15 -13.21
CA GLU A 135 10.81 -2.19 -12.66
C GLU A 135 10.83 -2.82 -11.26
N ALA A 136 10.33 -2.08 -10.26
CA ALA A 136 10.00 -2.63 -8.96
C ALA A 136 8.54 -3.08 -8.97
N ARG A 137 8.28 -4.33 -8.58
CA ARG A 137 6.92 -4.86 -8.45
C ARG A 137 6.47 -4.73 -7.02
N ILE A 138 5.16 -4.66 -6.80
CA ILE A 138 4.59 -4.64 -5.46
C ILE A 138 5.02 -5.86 -4.62
N LEU A 139 5.19 -7.02 -5.28
CA LEU A 139 5.66 -8.26 -4.66
C LEU A 139 7.11 -8.17 -4.15
N ASP A 140 7.91 -7.24 -4.67
CA ASP A 140 9.31 -7.07 -4.26
C ASP A 140 9.45 -6.26 -2.95
N VAL A 141 8.38 -5.59 -2.49
CA VAL A 141 8.40 -4.72 -1.30
C VAL A 141 8.61 -5.53 -0.02
N ALA A 142 7.82 -6.59 0.19
CA ALA A 142 7.90 -7.44 1.37
C ALA A 142 9.27 -8.13 1.55
N PRO A 143 9.83 -8.85 0.55
CA PRO A 143 11.17 -9.46 0.69
C PRO A 143 12.26 -8.40 0.90
N THR A 144 12.11 -7.21 0.33
CA THR A 144 13.05 -6.09 0.55
C THR A 144 13.01 -5.58 1.99
N ILE A 145 11.81 -5.45 2.59
CA ILE A 145 11.66 -5.09 4.00
C ILE A 145 12.27 -6.17 4.90
N LEU A 146 12.02 -7.46 4.62
CA LEU A 146 12.64 -8.56 5.37
C LEU A 146 14.17 -8.47 5.36
N ARG A 147 14.76 -8.14 4.20
CA ARG A 147 16.20 -7.91 4.10
C ARG A 147 16.70 -6.77 4.99
N VAL A 148 15.93 -5.69 5.17
CA VAL A 148 16.30 -4.61 6.10
C VAL A 148 16.43 -5.12 7.53
N PHE A 149 15.56 -6.05 7.93
CA PHE A 149 15.63 -6.72 9.23
C PHE A 149 16.73 -7.80 9.32
N GLY A 150 17.54 -8.00 8.27
CA GLY A 150 18.52 -9.08 8.20
C GLY A 150 17.89 -10.48 8.08
N LEU A 151 16.62 -10.54 7.68
CA LEU A 151 15.84 -11.76 7.56
C LEU A 151 15.75 -12.21 6.09
N ASP A 152 15.72 -13.51 5.88
CA ASP A 152 15.41 -14.08 4.56
C ASP A 152 13.93 -14.22 4.30
N ALA A 153 13.54 -13.91 3.07
CA ALA A 153 12.22 -14.22 2.56
C ALA A 153 12.04 -15.75 2.48
N PRO A 154 10.86 -16.28 2.86
CA PRO A 154 10.51 -17.68 2.65
C PRO A 154 10.63 -18.10 1.18
N ASP A 155 10.92 -19.39 0.93
CA ASP A 155 11.11 -19.92 -0.43
C ASP A 155 9.81 -19.90 -1.27
N ASP A 156 8.65 -19.86 -0.62
CA ASP A 156 7.32 -19.80 -1.23
C ASP A 156 6.79 -18.36 -1.40
N MET A 157 7.56 -17.34 -0.98
CA MET A 157 7.21 -15.94 -1.16
C MET A 157 7.56 -15.48 -2.58
N ASP A 158 6.55 -15.04 -3.33
CA ASP A 158 6.77 -14.35 -4.60
C ASP A 158 7.52 -13.02 -4.42
N GLY A 159 8.24 -12.61 -5.46
CA GLY A 159 9.01 -11.37 -5.47
C GLY A 159 10.51 -11.60 -5.23
N HIS A 160 11.29 -10.53 -5.30
CA HIS A 160 12.71 -10.58 -4.99
C HIS A 160 13.15 -9.35 -4.20
N VAL A 161 14.25 -9.48 -3.47
CA VAL A 161 14.88 -8.34 -2.79
C VAL A 161 15.38 -7.33 -3.83
N LEU A 162 14.97 -6.07 -3.70
CA LEU A 162 15.47 -4.94 -4.51
C LEU A 162 16.89 -4.56 -4.08
N ASN A 163 17.86 -5.43 -4.32
CA ASN A 163 19.24 -5.26 -3.83
C ASN A 163 19.89 -3.94 -4.27
N GLU A 164 19.44 -3.39 -5.40
CA GLU A 164 19.91 -2.12 -5.96
C GLU A 164 19.65 -0.89 -5.06
N ILE A 165 18.67 -0.94 -4.15
CA ILE A 165 18.42 0.17 -3.24
C ILE A 165 19.49 0.30 -2.15
N PHE A 166 20.27 -0.75 -1.88
CA PHE A 166 21.21 -0.76 -0.77
C PHE A 166 22.60 -0.23 -1.16
N THR A 167 23.24 0.51 -0.27
CA THR A 167 24.65 0.92 -0.41
C THR A 167 25.58 -0.28 -0.28
N ALA A 168 25.28 -1.15 0.68
CA ALA A 168 25.82 -2.50 0.84
C ALA A 168 24.66 -3.42 1.25
N VAL A 169 24.60 -4.62 0.67
CA VAL A 169 23.53 -5.57 0.98
C VAL A 169 23.63 -5.95 2.48
N PRO A 170 22.55 -5.76 3.27
CA PRO A 170 22.56 -6.12 4.69
C PRO A 170 22.96 -7.59 4.90
N GLU A 171 23.78 -7.85 5.92
CA GLU A 171 24.14 -9.22 6.29
C GLU A 171 22.92 -10.00 6.76
N ARG A 172 22.91 -11.30 6.43
CA ARG A 172 21.87 -12.23 6.84
C ARG A 172 22.10 -12.64 8.29
N ILE A 173 21.14 -12.34 9.16
CA ILE A 173 21.19 -12.70 10.58
C ILE A 173 20.42 -14.01 10.82
N GLY A 174 19.41 -14.31 9.99
CA GLY A 174 18.70 -15.58 10.02
C GLY A 174 17.63 -15.69 8.94
N THR A 175 17.01 -16.86 8.84
CA THR A 175 15.83 -17.08 8.01
C THR A 175 14.58 -16.78 8.84
N VAL A 176 13.57 -16.12 8.25
CA VAL A 176 12.22 -16.29 8.79
C VAL A 176 11.92 -17.78 8.62
N GLY A 177 11.85 -18.52 9.73
CA GLY A 177 11.39 -19.91 9.67
C GLY A 177 10.02 -19.96 8.99
N PRO A 178 9.56 -21.12 8.50
CA PRO A 178 8.17 -21.23 8.06
C PRO A 178 7.31 -20.62 9.17
N VAL A 179 6.54 -19.58 8.84
CA VAL A 179 5.47 -19.13 9.71
C VAL A 179 4.70 -20.41 9.92
N GLY A 180 4.75 -20.96 11.14
CA GLY A 180 4.05 -22.19 11.46
C GLY A 180 2.67 -22.05 10.83
N THR A 181 2.27 -23.01 10.02
CA THR A 181 0.88 -23.07 9.59
C THR A 181 0.06 -22.86 10.88
N PRO A 182 -1.04 -22.07 10.87
CA PRO A 182 -1.87 -21.87 12.05
C PRO A 182 -2.38 -23.19 12.71
N GLU A 183 -2.02 -24.34 12.16
CA GLU A 183 -2.28 -25.69 12.64
C GLU A 183 -1.75 -25.99 14.06
N GLU A 184 -0.80 -25.23 14.61
CA GLU A 184 -0.36 -25.44 16.01
C GLU A 184 -1.04 -24.54 17.07
N GLU A 185 -1.87 -23.56 16.67
CA GLU A 185 -2.73 -22.79 17.59
C GLU A 185 -4.24 -22.92 17.33
N ALA A 186 -4.65 -23.72 16.33
CA ALA A 186 -6.05 -24.10 16.14
C ALA A 186 -6.31 -25.50 16.72
N GLN A 187 -6.43 -25.60 18.06
CA GLN A 187 -7.39 -26.53 18.66
C GLN A 187 -8.80 -25.89 18.65
N ASP A 188 -9.15 -25.23 17.55
CA ASP A 188 -10.53 -24.91 17.22
C ASP A 188 -10.84 -25.76 15.99
N GLU A 189 -11.74 -26.72 16.16
CA GLU A 189 -12.19 -27.63 15.11
C GLU A 189 -12.79 -26.77 13.99
N GLY A 190 -11.96 -26.48 12.98
CA GLY A 190 -12.40 -25.89 11.73
C GLY A 190 -13.26 -26.91 11.00
N GLU A 191 -14.54 -27.00 11.37
CA GLU A 191 -15.56 -27.42 10.41
C GLU A 191 -15.36 -26.56 9.16
N GLU A 192 -15.15 -27.20 8.01
CA GLU A 192 -15.35 -26.59 6.70
C GLU A 192 -16.78 -26.05 6.69
N ARG A 193 -16.93 -24.79 7.08
CA ARG A 193 -18.22 -24.12 7.06
C ARG A 193 -18.54 -23.86 5.61
N ALA A 194 -19.26 -24.79 4.99
CA ALA A 194 -19.89 -24.58 3.71
C ALA A 194 -20.75 -23.31 3.80
N TYR A 195 -20.41 -22.31 3.00
CA TYR A 195 -21.19 -21.08 2.92
C TYR A 195 -22.61 -21.41 2.51
N THR A 196 -23.59 -20.74 3.11
CA THR A 196 -24.95 -20.85 2.58
C THR A 196 -25.00 -20.21 1.19
N PRO A 197 -25.96 -20.59 0.34
CA PRO A 197 -26.16 -19.94 -0.95
C PRO A 197 -26.30 -18.41 -0.85
N GLU A 198 -26.85 -17.89 0.26
CA GLU A 198 -26.93 -16.45 0.52
C GLU A 198 -25.55 -15.83 0.82
N GLU A 199 -24.74 -16.47 1.66
CA GLU A 199 -23.37 -15.98 1.97
C GLU A 199 -22.47 -16.02 0.73
N GLU A 200 -22.59 -17.06 -0.11
CA GLU A 200 -21.89 -17.12 -1.39
C GLU A 200 -22.33 -16.00 -2.35
N ALA A 201 -23.63 -15.67 -2.36
CA ALA A 201 -24.15 -14.59 -3.18
C ALA A 201 -23.62 -13.22 -2.71
N GLU A 202 -23.57 -12.98 -1.40
CA GLU A 202 -23.01 -11.75 -0.83
C GLU A 202 -21.50 -11.62 -1.11
N ILE A 203 -20.74 -12.71 -0.93
CA ILE A 203 -19.31 -12.73 -1.26
C ILE A 203 -19.10 -12.46 -2.75
N ARG A 204 -19.89 -13.10 -3.61
CA ARG A 204 -19.82 -12.90 -5.06
C ARG A 204 -20.19 -11.48 -5.47
N GLU A 205 -21.20 -10.89 -4.86
CA GLU A 205 -21.60 -9.50 -5.10
C GLU A 205 -20.51 -8.53 -4.64
N LYS A 206 -19.91 -8.79 -3.47
CA LYS A 206 -18.78 -8.00 -2.98
C LYS A 206 -17.57 -8.11 -3.91
N LEU A 207 -17.22 -9.30 -4.37
CA LEU A 207 -16.13 -9.52 -5.33
C LEU A 207 -16.42 -8.86 -6.69
N ARG A 208 -17.66 -8.91 -7.18
CA ARG A 208 -18.09 -8.14 -8.37
C ARG A 208 -17.98 -6.64 -8.18
N SER A 209 -18.41 -6.13 -7.02
CA SER A 209 -18.32 -4.69 -6.70
C SER A 209 -16.88 -4.18 -6.63
N LEU A 210 -15.95 -5.09 -6.31
CA LEU A 210 -14.52 -4.85 -6.28
C LEU A 210 -13.84 -5.13 -7.64
N GLY A 211 -14.59 -5.57 -8.66
CA GLY A 211 -14.08 -5.83 -10.01
C GLY A 211 -13.33 -7.15 -10.20
N TYR A 212 -13.37 -8.05 -9.22
CA TYR A 212 -12.67 -9.35 -9.27
C TYR A 212 -13.45 -10.42 -10.05
N LEU A 213 -14.73 -10.20 -10.32
CA LEU A 213 -15.58 -11.10 -11.10
C LEU A 213 -16.27 -10.30 -12.21
N GLY A 214 -16.10 -10.75 -13.46
CA GLY A 214 -16.74 -10.20 -14.66
C GLY A 214 -18.16 -10.73 -14.92
#